data_AF-A0A0C6E1J2-F1
#
_entry.id   AF-A0A0C6E1J2-F1
#
_cell.length_a   1.000
_cell.length_b   1.000
_cell.length_c   1.000
_cell.angle_alpha   90.00
_cell.angle_beta   90.00
_cell.angle_gamma   90.00
#
_symmetry.space_group_name_H-M   'P 1'
#
loop_
_entity.id
_entity.type
_entity.pdbx_description
1 polymer ?
#
loop_
_entity_poly.entity_id
_entity_poly.type
_entity_poly.pdbx_seq_one_letter_code
_entity_poly.pdbx_strand_id
1 'polypeptide(L)'
;MTLLEEEIIRHSSDQDTLVTIGVFDGVHLGHQHLINELKKQAKERNLQSCLITFKDHPSKVLGQDDIKLILSLEERNLALSQMGLDQIIMLSFTPEISTVSATDFVGYLLDHLHMKGIVVGSDFALGRNRAGDTTALRRLSHIMDFSVSVVSPVVIENQIVSSTAIRRALLSGNVSKARLMLGRNYHLRGTVQNGANRGTKLGFPTANLTLPGYLALPADGVYAAKAFLGEKEYNAVANIGSCPTFGQEEHRLEVHLLDFAGDIRGQVLKVEFVEFLRPEICFADAEALKTQISADISKARDILR
;
A
#
# COMPACT_ATOMS: atom_id res chain seq x y z
N MET A 1 -7.10 -4.89 32.19
CA MET A 1 -6.25 -4.86 31.00
C MET A 1 -7.14 -4.64 29.81
N THR A 2 -6.84 -3.64 28.97
CA THR A 2 -7.59 -3.44 27.71
C THR A 2 -7.06 -4.42 26.64
N LEU A 3 -7.85 -4.71 25.59
CA LEU A 3 -7.34 -5.54 24.48
C LEU A 3 -6.06 -4.95 23.85
N LEU A 4 -5.95 -3.61 23.80
CA LEU A 4 -4.76 -2.93 23.31
C LEU A 4 -3.54 -3.26 24.18
N GLU A 5 -3.68 -3.14 25.49
CA GLU A 5 -2.61 -3.39 26.45
C GLU A 5 -2.16 -4.86 26.37
N GLU A 6 -3.09 -5.80 26.26
CA GLU A 6 -2.80 -7.22 26.04
C GLU A 6 -1.99 -7.47 24.76
N GLU A 7 -2.32 -6.80 23.65
CA GLU A 7 -1.56 -6.92 22.41
C GLU A 7 -0.17 -6.31 22.53
N ILE A 8 -0.03 -5.16 23.19
CA ILE A 8 1.28 -4.53 23.40
C ILE A 8 2.17 -5.40 24.29
N ILE A 9 1.65 -5.98 25.38
CA ILE A 9 2.40 -6.85 26.29
C ILE A 9 3.02 -8.05 25.57
N ARG A 10 2.37 -8.60 24.53
CA ARG A 10 2.92 -9.72 23.74
C ARG A 10 4.18 -9.36 22.95
N HIS A 11 4.46 -8.07 22.83
CA HIS A 11 5.60 -7.52 22.12
C HIS A 11 6.58 -6.81 23.07
N SER A 12 6.42 -6.99 24.38
CA SER A 12 7.31 -6.39 25.36
C SER A 12 8.75 -6.87 25.18
N SER A 13 9.67 -5.97 25.49
CA SER A 13 11.11 -6.18 25.39
C SER A 13 11.79 -5.42 26.52
N ASP A 14 12.87 -5.97 27.04
CA ASP A 14 13.68 -5.29 28.06
C ASP A 14 14.49 -4.12 27.48
N GLN A 15 14.52 -3.95 26.15
CA GLN A 15 15.28 -2.89 25.49
C GLN A 15 14.46 -1.61 25.35
N ASP A 16 15.10 -0.48 25.59
CA ASP A 16 14.49 0.83 25.39
C ASP A 16 14.21 1.10 23.91
N THR A 17 13.01 1.62 23.60
CA THR A 17 12.56 1.81 22.22
C THR A 17 12.38 3.29 21.85
N LEU A 18 12.61 3.58 20.57
CA LEU A 18 12.09 4.76 19.90
C LEU A 18 10.96 4.31 18.97
N VAL A 19 9.78 4.92 19.10
CA VAL A 19 8.55 4.42 18.46
C VAL A 19 8.10 5.35 17.34
N THR A 20 7.63 4.79 16.23
CA THR A 20 6.74 5.49 15.28
C THR A 20 5.42 4.76 15.19
N ILE A 21 4.33 5.50 14.97
CA ILE A 21 2.99 4.93 14.84
C ILE A 21 2.34 5.45 13.56
N GLY A 22 1.62 4.59 12.84
CA GLY A 22 0.91 5.00 11.64
C GLY A 22 0.26 3.84 10.91
N VAL A 23 -0.57 4.14 9.91
CA VAL A 23 -1.18 3.10 9.07
C VAL A 23 -0.17 2.56 8.05
N PHE A 24 0.77 3.39 7.60
CA PHE A 24 1.79 3.00 6.61
C PHE A 24 1.23 2.41 5.31
N ASP A 25 0.00 2.76 4.93
CA ASP A 25 -0.65 2.29 3.70
C ASP A 25 0.14 2.76 2.47
N GLY A 26 0.62 1.80 1.68
CA GLY A 26 1.46 2.04 0.50
C GLY A 26 2.95 2.17 0.77
N VAL A 27 3.42 2.33 2.03
CA VAL A 27 4.86 2.51 2.37
C VAL A 27 5.55 3.47 1.38
N HIS A 28 4.94 4.63 1.17
CA HIS A 28 5.38 5.64 0.20
C HIS A 28 6.61 6.40 0.68
N LEU A 29 7.19 7.28 -0.14
CA LEU A 29 8.43 7.99 0.22
C LEU A 29 8.32 8.81 1.51
N GLY A 30 7.14 9.38 1.82
CA GLY A 30 6.89 10.00 3.13
C GLY A 30 7.03 9.03 4.31
N HIS A 31 6.50 7.81 4.20
CA HIS A 31 6.65 6.76 5.21
C HIS A 31 8.10 6.29 5.32
N GLN A 32 8.77 6.09 4.18
CA GLN A 32 10.17 5.68 4.15
C GLN A 32 11.07 6.73 4.81
N HIS A 33 10.81 8.02 4.56
CA HIS A 33 11.51 9.12 5.22
C HIS A 33 11.31 9.10 6.75
N LEU A 34 10.06 8.96 7.22
CA LEU A 34 9.75 8.85 8.64
C LEU A 34 10.45 7.65 9.30
N ILE A 35 10.45 6.48 8.65
CA ILE A 35 11.11 5.27 9.14
C ILE A 35 12.63 5.45 9.18
N ASN A 36 13.23 6.06 8.15
CA ASN A 36 14.66 6.31 8.13
C ASN A 36 15.09 7.29 9.23
N GLU A 37 14.28 8.32 9.49
CA GLU A 37 14.55 9.26 10.58
C GLU A 37 14.39 8.61 11.97
N LEU A 38 13.38 7.74 12.13
CA LEU A 38 13.25 6.90 13.33
C LEU A 38 14.51 6.08 13.57
N LYS A 39 14.96 5.32 12.56
CA LYS A 39 16.14 4.46 12.66
C LYS A 39 17.40 5.25 12.98
N LYS A 40 17.57 6.41 12.34
CA LYS A 40 18.70 7.30 12.58
C LYS A 40 18.73 7.77 14.05
N GLN A 41 17.61 8.31 14.54
CA GLN A 41 17.51 8.81 15.92
C GLN A 41 17.63 7.68 16.95
N ALA A 42 17.07 6.50 16.65
CA ALA A 42 17.18 5.32 17.52
C ALA A 42 18.64 4.91 17.67
N LYS A 43 19.37 4.81 16.54
CA LYS A 43 20.81 4.47 16.52
C LYS A 43 21.65 5.51 17.27
N GLU A 44 21.40 6.80 17.08
CA GLU A 44 22.12 7.88 17.78
C GLU A 44 21.96 7.83 19.30
N ARG A 45 20.86 7.23 19.78
CA ARG A 45 20.50 7.14 21.20
C ARG A 45 20.67 5.74 21.78
N ASN A 46 21.20 4.78 21.02
CA ASN A 46 21.29 3.37 21.38
C ASN A 46 19.92 2.75 21.79
N LEU A 47 18.86 3.11 21.06
CA LEU A 47 17.50 2.59 21.24
C LEU A 47 17.14 1.64 20.10
N GLN A 48 16.18 0.74 20.34
CA GLN A 48 15.56 -0.04 19.26
C GLN A 48 14.55 0.79 18.47
N SER A 49 14.58 0.68 17.15
CA SER A 49 13.59 1.26 16.25
C SER A 49 12.33 0.39 16.18
N CYS A 50 11.24 0.88 16.75
CA CYS A 50 9.96 0.17 16.81
C CYS A 50 8.88 0.88 15.97
N LEU A 51 8.31 0.19 14.99
CA LEU A 51 7.16 0.67 14.22
C LEU A 51 5.89 -0.03 14.68
N ILE A 52 4.87 0.76 15.02
CA ILE A 52 3.53 0.27 15.32
C ILE A 52 2.60 0.61 14.17
N THR A 53 1.93 -0.40 13.63
CA THR A 53 0.92 -0.29 12.59
C THR A 53 -0.31 -1.13 12.92
N PHE A 54 -1.33 -1.08 12.07
CA PHE A 54 -2.61 -1.72 12.29
C PHE A 54 -2.93 -2.74 11.20
N LYS A 55 -3.37 -3.95 11.58
CA LYS A 55 -3.79 -5.02 10.65
C LYS A 55 -4.89 -4.52 9.72
N ASP A 56 -5.90 -3.89 10.31
CA ASP A 56 -7.02 -3.26 9.61
C ASP A 56 -6.83 -1.74 9.55
N HIS A 57 -7.30 -1.13 8.47
CA HIS A 57 -7.29 0.33 8.36
C HIS A 57 -8.31 0.92 9.35
N PRO A 58 -7.92 1.86 10.24
CA PRO A 58 -8.82 2.40 11.27
C PRO A 58 -10.17 2.89 10.76
N SER A 59 -10.18 3.54 9.59
CA SER A 59 -11.41 4.01 8.93
C SER A 59 -12.46 2.92 8.65
N LYS A 60 -12.04 1.68 8.34
CA LYS A 60 -12.98 0.55 8.13
C LYS A 60 -13.77 0.23 9.40
N VAL A 61 -13.12 0.35 10.55
CA VAL A 61 -13.69 0.01 11.86
C VAL A 61 -14.56 1.15 12.40
N LEU A 62 -14.18 2.39 12.08
CA LEU A 62 -14.94 3.59 12.43
C LEU A 62 -16.16 3.83 11.52
N GLY A 63 -16.42 2.95 10.55
CA GLY A 63 -17.51 3.11 9.59
C GLY A 63 -17.36 4.33 8.68
N GLN A 64 -16.12 4.82 8.49
CA GLN A 64 -15.80 6.00 7.70
C GLN A 64 -15.20 5.57 6.36
N ASP A 65 -15.91 5.86 5.26
CA ASP A 65 -15.52 5.66 3.85
C ASP A 65 -15.06 4.23 3.46
N ASP A 66 -15.44 3.78 2.26
CA ASP A 66 -14.89 2.57 1.63
C ASP A 66 -13.46 2.87 1.11
N ILE A 67 -12.53 3.11 2.04
CA ILE A 67 -11.15 3.40 1.69
C ILE A 67 -10.51 2.17 1.04
N LYS A 68 -10.12 2.35 -0.22
CA LYS A 68 -9.32 1.37 -0.96
C LYS A 68 -7.85 1.45 -0.53
N LEU A 69 -7.28 0.31 -0.16
CA LEU A 69 -5.90 0.18 0.33
C LEU A 69 -4.92 0.17 -0.83
N ILE A 70 -3.78 0.83 -0.68
CA ILE A 70 -2.74 0.86 -1.73
C ILE A 70 -2.05 -0.51 -1.81
N LEU A 71 -1.79 -1.14 -0.66
CA LEU A 71 -1.22 -2.48 -0.58
C LEU A 71 -2.12 -3.43 0.20
N SER A 72 -2.02 -4.71 -0.10
CA SER A 72 -2.50 -5.74 0.82
C SER A 72 -1.71 -5.74 2.13
N LEU A 73 -2.26 -6.35 3.18
CA LEU A 73 -1.56 -6.51 4.46
C LEU A 73 -0.23 -7.26 4.28
N GLU A 74 -0.23 -8.33 3.48
CA GLU A 74 0.96 -9.14 3.19
C GLU A 74 2.04 -8.30 2.50
N GLU A 75 1.68 -7.54 1.47
CA GLU A 75 2.63 -6.69 0.72
C GLU A 75 3.15 -5.53 1.57
N ARG A 76 2.30 -4.92 2.40
CA ARG A 76 2.74 -3.87 3.33
C ARG A 76 3.74 -4.43 4.35
N ASN A 77 3.50 -5.63 4.88
CA ASN A 77 4.40 -6.28 5.83
C ASN A 77 5.74 -6.62 5.18
N LEU A 78 5.72 -7.15 3.97
CA LEU A 78 6.93 -7.40 3.19
C LEU A 78 7.72 -6.10 2.92
N ALA A 79 7.02 -5.02 2.54
CA ALA A 79 7.66 -3.73 2.30
C ALA A 79 8.27 -3.14 3.59
N LEU A 80 7.59 -3.27 4.74
CA LEU A 80 8.10 -2.79 6.02
C LEU A 80 9.27 -3.62 6.54
N SER A 81 9.26 -4.95 6.38
CA SER A 81 10.37 -5.81 6.83
C SER A 81 11.68 -5.51 6.09
N GLN A 82 11.58 -5.09 4.82
CA GLN A 82 12.72 -4.66 4.02
C GLN A 82 13.31 -3.31 4.45
N MET A 83 12.62 -2.54 5.31
CA MET A 83 13.13 -1.25 5.81
C MET A 83 14.19 -1.41 6.92
N GLY A 84 14.43 -2.63 7.41
CA GLY A 84 15.45 -2.92 8.42
C GLY A 84 15.17 -2.21 9.76
N LEU A 85 13.94 -2.30 10.24
CA LEU A 85 13.53 -1.93 11.59
C LEU A 85 13.90 -3.04 12.58
N ASP A 86 14.14 -2.69 13.84
CA ASP A 86 14.42 -3.67 14.89
C ASP A 86 13.13 -4.40 15.30
N GLN A 87 12.00 -3.69 15.31
CA GLN A 87 10.71 -4.25 15.67
C GLN A 87 9.57 -3.66 14.83
N ILE A 88 8.65 -4.52 14.39
CA ILE A 88 7.39 -4.13 13.75
C ILE A 88 6.25 -4.79 14.53
N ILE A 89 5.39 -3.98 15.13
CA ILE A 89 4.21 -4.41 15.88
C ILE A 89 2.97 -4.12 15.05
N MET A 90 2.16 -5.16 14.81
CA MET A 90 0.89 -5.04 14.13
C MET A 90 -0.27 -5.24 15.08
N LEU A 91 -0.85 -4.14 15.51
CA LEU A 91 -2.01 -4.15 16.39
C LEU A 91 -3.29 -4.41 15.58
N SER A 92 -4.26 -5.06 16.20
CA SER A 92 -5.62 -5.08 15.69
C SER A 92 -6.23 -3.70 15.94
N PHE A 93 -7.04 -3.17 15.02
CA PHE A 93 -7.82 -1.96 15.29
C PHE A 93 -9.28 -2.37 15.44
N THR A 94 -9.79 -2.33 16.66
CA THR A 94 -11.17 -2.75 16.99
C THR A 94 -11.96 -1.56 17.52
N PRO A 95 -13.31 -1.62 17.55
CA PRO A 95 -14.11 -0.57 18.17
C PRO A 95 -13.70 -0.30 19.62
N GLU A 96 -13.32 -1.33 20.38
CA GLU A 96 -12.79 -1.17 21.73
C GLU A 96 -11.49 -0.36 21.75
N ILE A 97 -10.50 -0.74 20.93
CA ILE A 97 -9.22 -0.02 20.82
C ILE A 97 -9.42 1.43 20.36
N SER A 98 -10.43 1.70 19.52
CA SER A 98 -10.74 3.06 19.07
C SER A 98 -11.19 4.03 20.18
N THR A 99 -11.61 3.49 21.33
CA THR A 99 -12.05 4.29 22.49
C THR A 99 -10.92 4.63 23.47
N VAL A 100 -9.74 4.03 23.32
CA VAL A 100 -8.59 4.25 24.21
C VAL A 100 -8.11 5.71 24.10
N SER A 101 -7.88 6.35 25.24
CA SER A 101 -7.39 7.73 25.27
C SER A 101 -5.94 7.83 24.80
N ALA A 102 -5.52 9.02 24.39
CA ALA A 102 -4.13 9.23 24.01
C ALA A 102 -3.16 9.00 25.18
N THR A 103 -3.56 9.41 26.38
CA THR A 103 -2.78 9.24 27.61
C THR A 103 -2.59 7.76 27.94
N ASP A 104 -3.66 6.97 27.90
CA ASP A 104 -3.58 5.52 28.22
C ASP A 104 -2.75 4.79 27.17
N PHE A 105 -2.95 5.11 25.88
CA PHE A 105 -2.17 4.53 24.80
C PHE A 105 -0.67 4.79 25.03
N VAL A 106 -0.28 6.04 25.28
CA VAL A 106 1.12 6.40 25.55
C VAL A 106 1.63 5.71 26.82
N GLY A 107 0.82 5.62 27.88
CA GLY A 107 1.15 4.88 29.10
C GLY A 107 1.53 3.43 28.82
N TYR A 108 0.72 2.71 28.04
CA TYR A 108 1.01 1.33 27.67
C TYR A 108 2.33 1.18 26.88
N LEU A 109 2.70 2.17 26.05
CA LEU A 109 3.97 2.16 25.32
C LEU A 109 5.18 2.38 26.26
N LEU A 110 5.02 3.26 27.25
CA LEU A 110 6.06 3.51 28.26
C LEU A 110 6.26 2.27 29.12
N ASP A 111 5.17 1.69 29.62
CA ASP A 111 5.19 0.60 30.58
C ASP A 111 5.67 -0.72 29.94
N HIS A 112 5.22 -1.03 28.72
CA HIS A 112 5.39 -2.37 28.14
C HIS A 112 6.38 -2.42 26.99
N LEU A 113 6.67 -1.30 26.30
CA LEU A 113 7.68 -1.23 25.24
C LEU A 113 8.90 -0.39 25.64
N HIS A 114 8.97 0.06 26.89
CA HIS A 114 10.06 0.88 27.42
C HIS A 114 10.35 2.10 26.51
N MET A 115 9.30 2.71 25.99
CA MET A 115 9.42 3.82 25.03
C MET A 115 10.17 5.01 25.67
N LYS A 116 11.20 5.52 25.00
CA LYS A 116 11.93 6.76 25.38
C LYS A 116 11.61 7.95 24.48
N GLY A 117 10.93 7.70 23.38
CA GLY A 117 10.43 8.76 22.53
C GLY A 117 9.58 8.26 21.38
N ILE A 118 8.92 9.22 20.75
CA ILE A 118 8.06 9.01 19.60
C ILE A 118 8.49 9.92 18.45
N VAL A 119 8.57 9.35 17.25
CA VAL A 119 8.85 10.05 15.99
C VAL A 119 7.60 9.97 15.12
N VAL A 120 7.05 11.12 14.73
CA VAL A 120 5.76 11.19 14.02
C VAL A 120 5.78 12.20 12.88
N GLY A 121 4.87 12.05 11.91
CA GLY A 121 4.61 13.07 10.89
C GLY A 121 3.84 14.28 11.44
N SER A 122 3.84 15.39 10.69
CA SER A 122 3.15 16.62 11.10
C SER A 122 1.64 16.51 11.24
N ASP A 123 1.00 15.60 10.50
CA ASP A 123 -0.45 15.34 10.49
C ASP A 123 -0.87 14.18 11.42
N PHE A 124 0.07 13.70 12.24
CA PHE A 124 -0.16 12.58 13.15
C PHE A 124 -1.17 12.91 14.24
N ALA A 125 -2.03 11.94 14.53
CA ALA A 125 -2.88 11.94 15.71
C ALA A 125 -3.19 10.49 16.15
N LEU A 126 -3.30 10.28 17.46
CA LEU A 126 -3.68 9.01 18.07
C LEU A 126 -4.80 9.15 19.12
N GLY A 127 -5.29 8.02 19.61
CA GLY A 127 -6.29 7.96 20.68
C GLY A 127 -7.70 8.35 20.22
N ARG A 128 -8.66 8.21 21.14
CA ARG A 128 -10.07 8.47 20.91
C ARG A 128 -10.29 9.82 20.24
N ASN A 129 -11.08 9.83 19.17
CA ASN A 129 -11.40 11.03 18.38
C ASN A 129 -10.16 11.80 17.87
N ARG A 130 -9.02 11.12 17.68
CA ARG A 130 -7.77 11.75 17.24
C ARG A 130 -7.26 12.85 18.19
N ALA A 131 -7.57 12.75 19.49
CA ALA A 131 -7.22 13.79 20.48
C ALA A 131 -5.73 13.87 20.83
N GLY A 132 -4.95 12.84 20.50
CA GLY A 132 -3.49 12.77 20.68
C GLY A 132 -2.74 13.30 19.47
N ASP A 133 -2.99 14.54 19.06
CA ASP A 133 -2.22 15.22 18.01
C ASP A 133 -0.80 15.60 18.48
N THR A 134 0.00 16.21 17.61
CA THR A 134 1.38 16.61 17.93
C THR A 134 1.47 17.60 19.10
N THR A 135 0.46 18.45 19.30
CA THR A 135 0.41 19.39 20.42
C THR A 135 0.13 18.65 21.73
N ALA A 136 -0.84 17.75 21.71
CA ALA A 136 -1.18 16.89 22.85
C ALA A 136 0.00 15.99 23.24
N LEU A 137 0.69 15.40 22.27
CA LEU A 137 1.89 14.57 22.51
C LEU A 137 3.00 15.38 23.18
N ARG A 138 3.29 16.61 22.73
CA ARG A 138 4.29 17.47 23.39
C ARG A 138 3.91 17.76 24.85
N ARG A 139 2.62 18.02 25.13
CA ARG A 139 2.17 18.19 26.51
C ARG A 139 2.36 16.92 27.34
N LEU A 140 1.97 15.76 26.80
CA LEU A 140 2.13 14.47 27.48
C LEU A 140 3.61 14.14 27.71
N SER A 141 4.49 14.52 26.79
CA SER A 141 5.93 14.27 26.87
C SER A 141 6.59 14.96 28.07
N HIS A 142 6.09 16.12 28.48
CA HIS A 142 6.53 16.81 29.69
C HIS A 142 6.01 16.14 30.98
N ILE A 143 4.87 15.46 30.92
CA ILE A 143 4.21 14.85 32.09
C ILE A 143 4.73 13.43 32.31
N MET A 144 4.98 12.69 31.22
CA MET A 144 5.26 11.25 31.23
C MET A 144 6.69 10.91 30.82
N ASP A 145 7.58 11.91 30.76
CA ASP A 145 9.03 11.80 30.54
C ASP A 145 9.44 11.00 29.28
N PHE A 146 9.03 11.49 28.11
CA PHE A 146 9.51 10.97 26.82
C PHE A 146 9.82 12.10 25.83
N SER A 147 10.51 11.79 24.74
CA SER A 147 10.82 12.77 23.69
C SER A 147 9.84 12.69 22.51
N VAL A 148 9.52 13.84 21.90
CA VAL A 148 8.67 13.92 20.70
C VAL A 148 9.47 14.56 19.56
N SER A 149 9.61 13.83 18.46
CA SER A 149 10.22 14.30 17.22
C SER A 149 9.17 14.37 16.12
N VAL A 150 9.06 15.51 15.44
CA VAL A 150 8.11 15.71 14.33
C VAL A 150 8.88 15.85 13.04
N VAL A 151 8.63 14.95 12.10
CA VAL A 151 9.31 14.90 10.80
C VAL A 151 8.48 15.66 9.77
N SER A 152 9.14 16.52 8.99
CA SER A 152 8.51 17.26 7.90
C SER A 152 8.04 16.32 6.79
N PRO A 153 6.90 16.62 6.15
CA PRO A 153 6.41 15.79 5.05
C PRO A 153 7.33 15.88 3.83
N VAL A 154 7.43 14.78 3.09
CA VAL A 154 8.10 14.76 1.79
C VAL A 154 7.22 15.45 0.74
N VAL A 155 7.81 16.35 -0.05
CA VAL A 155 7.15 17.09 -1.12
C VAL A 155 7.81 16.76 -2.46
N ILE A 156 7.00 16.37 -3.45
CA ILE A 156 7.44 16.09 -4.83
C ILE A 156 6.54 16.91 -5.75
N GLU A 157 7.14 17.67 -6.68
CA GLU A 157 6.41 18.51 -7.63
C GLU A 157 5.37 19.43 -6.94
N ASN A 158 5.78 20.06 -5.84
CA ASN A 158 4.93 20.92 -5.00
C ASN A 158 3.70 20.24 -4.37
N GLN A 159 3.66 18.91 -4.35
CA GLN A 159 2.60 18.13 -3.72
C GLN A 159 3.16 17.30 -2.55
N ILE A 160 2.47 17.35 -1.41
CA ILE A 160 2.78 16.50 -0.26
C ILE A 160 2.51 15.03 -0.62
N VAL A 161 3.52 14.19 -0.42
CA VAL A 161 3.42 12.73 -0.59
C VAL A 161 2.55 12.15 0.53
N SER A 162 1.42 11.54 0.17
CA SER A 162 0.49 10.91 1.12
C SER A 162 -0.29 9.76 0.47
N SER A 163 -0.83 8.84 1.26
CA SER A 163 -1.71 7.78 0.75
C SER A 163 -2.92 8.33 0.00
N THR A 164 -3.51 9.45 0.46
CA THR A 164 -4.61 10.14 -0.24
C THR A 164 -4.19 10.65 -1.62
N ALA A 165 -3.02 11.28 -1.72
CA ALA A 165 -2.48 11.74 -3.01
C ALA A 165 -2.23 10.58 -3.98
N ILE A 166 -1.72 9.46 -3.48
CA ILE A 166 -1.46 8.25 -4.28
C ILE A 166 -2.77 7.65 -4.79
N ARG A 167 -3.77 7.45 -3.92
CA ARG A 167 -5.09 6.94 -4.33
C ARG A 167 -5.71 7.83 -5.41
N ARG A 168 -5.62 9.16 -5.28
CA ARG A 168 -6.11 10.09 -6.32
C ARG A 168 -5.38 9.91 -7.65
N ALA A 169 -4.06 9.73 -7.63
CA ALA A 169 -3.29 9.48 -8.84
C ALA A 169 -3.65 8.16 -9.51
N LEU A 170 -3.88 7.09 -8.73
CA LEU A 170 -4.35 5.80 -9.24
C LEU A 170 -5.74 5.92 -9.86
N LEU A 171 -6.69 6.53 -9.14
CA LEU A 171 -8.06 6.74 -9.62
C LEU A 171 -8.14 7.58 -10.90
N SER A 172 -7.15 8.43 -11.18
CA SER A 172 -7.06 9.19 -12.44
C SER A 172 -6.24 8.48 -13.53
N GLY A 173 -5.83 7.23 -13.33
CA GLY A 173 -4.98 6.45 -14.24
C GLY A 173 -3.51 6.92 -14.29
N ASN A 174 -3.11 7.90 -13.47
CA ASN A 174 -1.77 8.46 -13.49
C ASN A 174 -0.81 7.65 -12.61
N VAL A 175 -0.51 6.44 -13.08
CA VAL A 175 0.41 5.49 -12.43
C VAL A 175 1.84 6.03 -12.34
N SER A 176 2.25 6.88 -13.29
CA SER A 176 3.56 7.55 -13.29
C SER A 176 3.70 8.52 -12.12
N LYS A 177 2.65 9.29 -11.80
CA LYS A 177 2.63 10.14 -10.61
C LYS A 177 2.58 9.33 -9.32
N ALA A 178 1.82 8.23 -9.30
CA ALA A 178 1.84 7.31 -8.16
C ALA A 178 3.26 6.74 -7.92
N ARG A 179 3.98 6.38 -8.99
CA ARG A 179 5.37 5.91 -8.95
C ARG A 179 6.32 6.91 -8.31
N LEU A 180 6.21 8.19 -8.69
CA LEU A 180 7.02 9.27 -8.09
C LEU A 180 6.83 9.36 -6.58
N MET A 181 5.60 9.21 -6.09
CA MET A 181 5.28 9.28 -4.66
C MET A 181 5.62 8.00 -3.90
N LEU A 182 5.47 6.83 -4.53
CA LEU A 182 5.77 5.53 -3.94
C LEU A 182 7.27 5.21 -3.93
N GLY A 183 8.04 5.80 -4.83
CA GLY A 183 9.44 5.46 -5.10
C GLY A 183 9.60 4.15 -5.89
N ARG A 184 8.50 3.59 -6.40
CA ARG A 184 8.43 2.32 -7.14
C ARG A 184 7.14 2.27 -7.96
N ASN A 185 7.08 1.39 -8.96
CA ASN A 185 5.85 1.17 -9.70
C ASN A 185 4.73 0.70 -8.77
N TYR A 186 3.51 1.21 -9.00
CA TYR A 186 2.34 0.64 -8.35
C TYR A 186 2.16 -0.80 -8.82
N HIS A 187 1.75 -1.70 -7.93
CA HIS A 187 1.57 -3.09 -8.30
C HIS A 187 0.36 -3.73 -7.65
N LEU A 188 -0.13 -4.76 -8.32
CA LEU A 188 -1.18 -5.64 -7.85
C LEU A 188 -0.69 -7.08 -7.95
N ARG A 189 -1.09 -7.90 -6.99
CA ARG A 189 -0.80 -9.33 -6.96
C ARG A 189 -2.10 -10.11 -6.94
N GLY A 190 -2.20 -11.12 -7.79
CA GLY A 190 -3.40 -11.95 -7.89
C GLY A 190 -3.10 -13.33 -8.44
N THR A 191 -4.01 -14.27 -8.17
CA THR A 191 -3.93 -15.62 -8.72
C THR A 191 -4.56 -15.65 -10.10
N VAL A 192 -3.87 -16.27 -11.06
CA VAL A 192 -4.39 -16.44 -12.43
C VAL A 192 -5.52 -17.45 -12.43
N GLN A 193 -6.71 -16.99 -12.83
CA GLN A 193 -7.94 -17.77 -12.87
C GLN A 193 -8.02 -18.72 -14.06
N ASN A 194 -8.87 -19.74 -13.90
CA ASN A 194 -9.27 -20.65 -14.97
C ASN A 194 -10.41 -20.02 -15.81
N GLY A 195 -10.05 -19.19 -16.80
CA GLY A 195 -11.00 -18.58 -17.77
C GLY A 195 -10.60 -17.14 -18.11
N ALA A 196 -10.95 -16.51 -19.25
CA ALA A 196 -11.70 -16.92 -20.43
C ALA A 196 -10.81 -16.76 -21.67
N ASN A 197 -10.71 -17.82 -22.49
CA ASN A 197 -9.85 -17.94 -23.68
C ASN A 197 -10.25 -17.05 -24.88
N ARG A 198 -10.81 -15.85 -24.66
CA ARG A 198 -11.16 -14.93 -25.76
C ARG A 198 -9.91 -14.39 -26.45
N GLY A 199 -8.92 -13.93 -25.68
CA GLY A 199 -7.64 -13.47 -26.21
C GLY A 199 -6.89 -14.56 -26.99
N THR A 200 -6.92 -15.80 -26.50
CA THR A 200 -6.28 -16.95 -27.18
C THR A 200 -6.82 -17.19 -28.59
N LYS A 201 -8.13 -17.01 -28.82
CA LYS A 201 -8.73 -17.11 -30.16
C LYS A 201 -8.31 -15.98 -31.10
N LEU A 202 -7.87 -14.85 -30.56
CA LEU A 202 -7.39 -13.68 -31.30
C LEU A 202 -5.86 -13.67 -31.49
N GLY A 203 -5.15 -14.63 -30.90
CA GLY A 203 -3.68 -14.72 -30.93
C GLY A 203 -2.98 -14.04 -29.75
N PHE A 204 -3.72 -13.51 -28.78
CA PHE A 204 -3.20 -12.77 -27.63
C PHE A 204 -3.64 -13.44 -26.32
N PRO A 205 -2.99 -14.52 -25.86
CA PRO A 205 -3.35 -15.18 -24.62
C PRO A 205 -3.25 -14.22 -23.43
N THR A 206 -4.32 -14.08 -22.65
CA THR A 206 -4.37 -13.22 -21.46
C THR A 206 -4.58 -14.03 -20.19
N ALA A 207 -3.83 -13.67 -19.14
CA ALA A 207 -4.03 -14.15 -17.79
C ALA A 207 -5.05 -13.25 -17.08
N ASN A 208 -6.10 -13.86 -16.54
CA ASN A 208 -7.14 -13.14 -15.81
C ASN A 208 -6.86 -13.24 -14.31
N LEU A 209 -6.69 -12.10 -13.64
CA LEU A 209 -6.47 -12.03 -12.21
C LEU A 209 -7.73 -11.56 -11.51
N THR A 210 -8.14 -12.28 -10.47
CA THR A 210 -9.13 -11.78 -9.51
C THR A 210 -8.42 -10.91 -8.49
N LEU A 211 -8.92 -9.69 -8.30
CA LEU A 211 -8.38 -8.74 -7.36
C LEU A 211 -9.32 -8.57 -6.16
N PRO A 212 -8.80 -8.47 -4.93
CA PRO A 212 -9.62 -8.12 -3.79
C PRO A 212 -10.23 -6.72 -3.96
N GLY A 213 -11.55 -6.60 -3.82
CA GLY A 213 -12.28 -5.33 -4.00
C GLY A 213 -11.95 -4.24 -2.98
N TYR A 214 -11.12 -4.52 -1.97
CA TYR A 214 -10.63 -3.53 -1.01
C TYR A 214 -9.35 -2.82 -1.47
N LEU A 215 -8.71 -3.24 -2.55
CA LEU A 215 -7.48 -2.61 -3.06
C LEU A 215 -7.80 -1.41 -3.96
N ALA A 216 -6.90 -0.44 -3.98
CA ALA A 216 -6.98 0.74 -4.83
C ALA A 216 -6.54 0.36 -6.24
N LEU A 217 -7.45 0.45 -7.20
CA LEU A 217 -7.14 0.15 -8.60
C LEU A 217 -6.78 1.44 -9.35
N PRO A 218 -5.82 1.39 -10.27
CA PRO A 218 -5.72 2.38 -11.33
C PRO A 218 -7.06 2.49 -12.09
N ALA A 219 -7.31 3.64 -12.73
CA ALA A 219 -8.49 3.83 -13.58
C ALA A 219 -8.64 2.72 -14.63
N ASP A 220 -9.87 2.44 -15.04
CA ASP A 220 -10.11 1.47 -16.11
C ASP A 220 -9.40 1.89 -17.42
N GLY A 221 -8.73 0.92 -18.05
CA GLY A 221 -7.95 1.14 -19.26
C GLY A 221 -6.75 0.22 -19.40
N VAL A 222 -5.97 0.49 -20.45
CA VAL A 222 -4.83 -0.32 -20.87
C VAL A 222 -3.53 0.34 -20.43
N TYR A 223 -2.62 -0.45 -19.89
CA TYR A 223 -1.35 -0.04 -19.31
C TYR A 223 -0.19 -0.84 -19.89
N ALA A 224 0.95 -0.18 -20.06
CA ALA A 224 2.24 -0.87 -20.15
C ALA A 224 2.63 -1.33 -18.75
N ALA A 225 3.00 -2.59 -18.62
CA ALA A 225 3.26 -3.21 -17.33
C ALA A 225 4.47 -4.14 -17.36
N LYS A 226 5.05 -4.40 -16.19
CA LYS A 226 5.98 -5.50 -15.96
C LYS A 226 5.28 -6.55 -15.12
N ALA A 227 5.38 -7.80 -15.51
CA ALA A 227 4.75 -8.91 -14.81
C ALA A 227 5.82 -9.87 -14.27
N PHE A 228 5.63 -10.33 -13.05
CA PHE A 228 6.56 -11.19 -12.34
C PHE A 228 5.90 -12.52 -12.01
N LEU A 229 6.49 -13.59 -12.52
CA LEU A 229 6.12 -14.97 -12.23
C LEU A 229 7.23 -15.62 -11.42
N GLY A 230 7.08 -15.60 -10.09
CA GLY A 230 8.20 -15.86 -9.19
C GLY A 230 9.27 -14.79 -9.36
N GLU A 231 10.50 -15.21 -9.66
CA GLU A 231 11.63 -14.30 -9.90
C GLU A 231 11.77 -13.86 -11.37
N LYS A 232 10.98 -14.43 -12.29
CA LYS A 232 11.07 -14.11 -13.71
C LYS A 232 10.25 -12.88 -14.05
N GLU A 233 10.88 -11.91 -14.70
CA GLU A 233 10.26 -10.69 -15.21
C GLU A 233 9.87 -10.84 -16.69
N TYR A 234 8.69 -10.35 -17.04
CA TYR A 234 8.18 -10.26 -18.40
C TYR A 234 7.60 -8.88 -18.66
N ASN A 235 7.83 -8.34 -19.86
CA ASN A 235 7.06 -7.19 -20.34
C ASN A 235 5.62 -7.63 -20.59
N ALA A 236 4.67 -6.75 -20.30
CA ALA A 236 3.26 -7.06 -20.40
C ALA A 236 2.41 -5.87 -20.82
N VAL A 237 1.24 -6.17 -21.36
CA VAL A 237 0.13 -5.21 -21.50
C VAL A 237 -0.95 -5.65 -20.53
N ALA A 238 -1.40 -4.73 -19.67
CA ALA A 238 -2.43 -4.99 -18.68
C ALA A 238 -3.69 -4.17 -18.98
N ASN A 239 -4.86 -4.79 -18.92
CA ASN A 239 -6.15 -4.10 -18.98
C ASN A 239 -6.85 -4.21 -17.62
N ILE A 240 -7.27 -3.09 -17.07
CA ILE A 240 -8.18 -3.03 -15.93
C ILE A 240 -9.54 -2.62 -16.50
N GLY A 241 -10.56 -3.42 -16.23
CA GLY A 241 -11.92 -3.11 -16.67
C GLY A 241 -12.97 -3.75 -15.79
N SER A 242 -14.18 -3.23 -15.87
CA SER A 242 -15.36 -3.79 -15.23
C SER A 242 -16.16 -4.61 -16.25
N CYS A 243 -16.48 -5.86 -15.93
CA CYS A 243 -17.41 -6.65 -16.73
C CYS A 243 -18.76 -6.68 -15.99
N PRO A 244 -19.73 -5.81 -16.34
CA PRO A 244 -21.06 -5.86 -15.75
C PRO A 244 -21.77 -7.13 -16.24
N THR A 245 -21.50 -8.25 -15.57
CA THR A 245 -22.22 -9.50 -15.76
C THR A 245 -22.90 -9.84 -14.44
N PHE A 246 -24.23 -9.84 -14.45
CA PHE A 246 -25.09 -10.20 -13.31
C PHE A 246 -25.01 -9.31 -12.06
N GLY A 247 -24.82 -7.99 -12.24
CA GLY A 247 -25.04 -7.01 -11.16
C GLY A 247 -23.96 -6.99 -10.06
N GLN A 248 -22.84 -7.68 -10.27
CA GLN A 248 -21.63 -7.52 -9.45
C GLN A 248 -20.56 -6.80 -10.26
N GLU A 249 -20.11 -5.64 -9.78
CA GLU A 249 -18.95 -4.91 -10.31
C GLU A 249 -17.66 -5.60 -9.84
N GLU A 250 -17.32 -6.73 -10.46
CA GLU A 250 -15.99 -7.31 -10.29
C GLU A 250 -15.02 -6.68 -11.31
N HIS A 251 -14.11 -5.85 -10.82
CA HIS A 251 -12.97 -5.39 -11.63
C HIS A 251 -12.06 -6.57 -11.95
N ARG A 252 -11.73 -6.72 -13.23
CA ARG A 252 -10.83 -7.76 -13.74
C ARG A 252 -9.54 -7.12 -14.21
N LEU A 253 -8.44 -7.77 -13.87
CA LEU A 253 -7.12 -7.45 -14.40
C LEU A 253 -6.75 -8.52 -15.42
N GLU A 254 -6.77 -8.16 -16.69
CA GLU A 254 -6.33 -9.03 -17.79
C GLU A 254 -4.90 -8.66 -18.18
N VAL A 255 -3.99 -9.64 -18.23
CA VAL A 255 -2.57 -9.41 -18.49
C VAL A 255 -2.13 -10.24 -19.67
N HIS A 256 -1.64 -9.59 -20.71
CA HIS A 256 -0.96 -10.24 -21.83
C HIS A 256 0.55 -10.18 -21.62
N LEU A 257 1.17 -11.33 -21.34
CA LEU A 257 2.62 -11.44 -21.23
C LEU A 257 3.25 -11.45 -22.64
N LEU A 258 4.18 -10.52 -22.89
CA LEU A 258 4.88 -10.44 -24.16
C LEU A 258 5.96 -11.52 -24.24
N ASP A 259 6.10 -12.11 -25.42
CA ASP A 259 7.12 -13.14 -25.73
C ASP A 259 7.08 -14.37 -24.81
N PHE A 260 5.93 -14.62 -24.16
CA PHE A 260 5.72 -15.75 -23.27
C PHE A 260 4.82 -16.80 -23.91
N ALA A 261 5.27 -18.06 -23.86
CA ALA A 261 4.48 -19.22 -24.22
C ALA A 261 4.45 -20.19 -23.04
N GLY A 262 3.26 -20.49 -22.53
CA GLY A 262 3.10 -21.41 -21.41
C GLY A 262 1.75 -21.26 -20.71
N ASP A 263 1.50 -22.16 -19.76
CA ASP A 263 0.34 -22.12 -18.91
C ASP A 263 0.72 -21.68 -17.49
N ILE A 264 0.10 -20.59 -17.04
CA ILE A 264 0.35 -20.00 -15.72
C ILE A 264 -0.90 -20.03 -14.83
N ARG A 265 -1.90 -20.83 -15.19
CA ARG A 265 -3.13 -21.01 -14.39
C ARG A 265 -2.79 -21.48 -12.97
N GLY A 266 -3.48 -20.90 -11.99
CA GLY A 266 -3.26 -21.18 -10.57
C GLY A 266 -1.97 -20.59 -9.98
N GLN A 267 -1.09 -20.00 -10.81
CA GLN A 267 0.09 -19.32 -10.32
C GLN A 267 -0.25 -17.89 -9.88
N VAL A 268 0.55 -17.36 -8.97
CA VAL A 268 0.44 -15.97 -8.52
C VAL A 268 1.27 -15.09 -9.45
N LEU A 269 0.64 -14.06 -9.98
CA LEU A 269 1.29 -13.07 -10.84
C LEU A 269 1.28 -11.72 -10.12
N LYS A 270 2.44 -11.07 -10.05
CA LYS A 270 2.56 -9.67 -9.63
C LYS A 270 2.68 -8.81 -10.88
N VAL A 271 1.88 -7.75 -10.96
CA VAL A 271 1.80 -6.86 -12.12
C VAL A 271 2.15 -5.45 -11.65
N GLU A 272 3.24 -4.90 -12.15
CA GLU A 272 3.69 -3.53 -11.93
C GLU A 272 3.25 -2.63 -13.09
N PHE A 273 2.49 -1.58 -12.79
CA PHE A 273 2.00 -0.62 -13.77
C PHE A 273 3.06 0.45 -14.03
N VAL A 274 3.48 0.58 -15.29
CA VAL A 274 4.54 1.50 -15.70
C VAL A 274 3.95 2.78 -16.27
N GLU A 275 3.04 2.68 -17.24
CA GLU A 275 2.48 3.84 -17.94
C GLU A 275 1.06 3.56 -18.44
N PHE A 276 0.21 4.58 -18.45
CA PHE A 276 -1.14 4.48 -19.00
C PHE A 276 -1.11 4.66 -20.53
N LEU A 277 -1.70 3.72 -21.27
CA LEU A 277 -1.69 3.74 -22.73
C LEU A 277 -2.93 4.41 -23.30
N ARG A 278 -4.12 4.02 -22.82
CA ARG A 278 -5.43 4.50 -23.27
C ARG A 278 -6.58 4.02 -22.36
N PRO A 279 -7.74 4.70 -22.37
CA PRO A 279 -8.96 4.18 -21.75
C PRO A 279 -9.49 2.94 -22.46
N GLU A 280 -10.47 2.25 -21.84
CA GLU A 280 -11.23 1.18 -22.49
C GLU A 280 -12.05 1.72 -23.66
N ILE A 281 -12.15 0.92 -24.73
CA ILE A 281 -12.84 1.28 -25.98
C ILE A 281 -13.66 0.07 -26.42
N CYS A 282 -14.89 0.30 -26.86
CA CYS A 282 -15.70 -0.71 -27.54
C CYS A 282 -15.32 -0.80 -29.02
N PHE A 283 -15.06 -2.02 -29.51
CA PHE A 283 -14.71 -2.25 -30.92
C PHE A 283 -15.92 -2.76 -31.70
N ALA A 284 -16.04 -2.32 -32.95
CA ALA A 284 -17.12 -2.72 -33.85
C ALA A 284 -16.98 -4.17 -34.33
N ASP A 285 -15.74 -4.66 -34.49
CA ASP A 285 -15.44 -6.01 -34.93
C ASP A 285 -14.10 -6.53 -34.36
N ALA A 286 -13.82 -7.81 -34.62
CA ALA A 286 -12.63 -8.49 -34.11
C ALA A 286 -11.32 -8.01 -34.76
N GLU A 287 -11.34 -7.52 -36.00
CA GLU A 287 -10.15 -7.06 -36.71
C GLU A 287 -9.70 -5.68 -36.20
N ALA A 288 -10.66 -4.79 -35.93
CA ALA A 288 -10.41 -3.52 -35.25
C ALA A 288 -9.78 -3.74 -33.87
N LEU A 289 -10.31 -4.71 -33.10
CA LEU A 289 -9.75 -5.11 -31.81
C LEU A 289 -8.30 -5.62 -31.92
N LYS A 290 -8.02 -6.54 -32.86
CA LYS A 290 -6.65 -7.05 -33.09
C LYS A 290 -5.67 -5.95 -33.49
N THR A 291 -6.11 -5.03 -34.34
CA THR A 291 -5.29 -3.90 -34.79
C THR A 291 -4.92 -3.01 -33.61
N GLN A 292 -5.88 -2.69 -32.75
CA GLN A 292 -5.62 -1.89 -31.57
C GLN A 292 -4.72 -2.61 -30.56
N ILE A 293 -4.94 -3.91 -30.29
CA ILE A 293 -4.06 -4.68 -29.40
C ILE A 293 -2.62 -4.68 -29.93
N SER A 294 -2.43 -4.84 -31.24
CA SER A 294 -1.09 -4.82 -31.85
C SER A 294 -0.40 -3.47 -31.68
N ALA A 295 -1.15 -2.37 -31.82
CA ALA A 295 -0.65 -1.02 -31.55
C ALA A 295 -0.30 -0.81 -30.07
N ASP A 296 -1.15 -1.29 -29.16
CA ASP A 296 -0.93 -1.22 -27.71
C ASP A 296 0.34 -1.99 -27.31
N ILE A 297 0.56 -3.19 -27.88
CA ILE A 297 1.78 -3.98 -27.67
C ILE A 297 3.01 -3.26 -28.20
N SER A 298 2.94 -2.67 -29.41
CA SER A 298 4.07 -1.92 -29.97
C SER A 298 4.44 -0.74 -29.07
N LYS A 299 3.45 0.05 -28.64
CA LYS A 299 3.65 1.18 -27.73
C LYS A 299 4.20 0.73 -26.38
N ALA A 300 3.68 -0.36 -25.82
CA ALA A 300 4.18 -0.93 -24.57
C ALA A 300 5.65 -1.38 -24.71
N ARG A 301 6.04 -2.01 -25.82
CA ARG A 301 7.43 -2.38 -26.07
C ARG A 301 8.34 -1.16 -26.12
N ASP A 302 7.92 -0.07 -26.75
CA ASP A 302 8.72 1.15 -26.81
C ASP A 302 8.89 1.81 -25.43
N ILE A 303 7.88 1.74 -24.57
CA ILE A 303 7.92 2.28 -23.20
C ILE A 303 8.74 1.39 -22.25
N LEU A 304 8.69 0.07 -22.43
CA LEU A 304 9.31 -0.93 -21.54
C LEU A 304 10.73 -1.34 -21.99
N ARG A 305 11.30 -0.63 -22.97
CA ARG A 305 12.68 -0.82 -23.43
C ARG A 305 13.72 -0.32 -22.43
#